data_AF-A0A2P6QYH0-F1
#
_entry.id   AF-A0A2P6QYH0-F1
#
_cell.length_a   1.000
_cell.length_b   1.000
_cell.length_c   1.000
_cell.angle_alpha   90.00
_cell.angle_beta   90.00
_cell.angle_gamma   90.00
#
_symmetry.space_group_name_H-M   'P 1'
#
loop_
_entity.id
_entity.type
_entity.pdbx_description
1 polymer ?
#
loop_
_entity_poly.entity_id
_entity_poly.type
_entity_poly.pdbx_seq_one_letter_code
_entity_poly.pdbx_strand_id
1 'polypeptide(L)'
;MNSIIITKLRPFVRTFLKEAGQMFEMHIYTMGCRAYAMQMAELLDPGKEYFFTSTSNSKITSRDDHSSPGQKKCLNLVRGCQNSNVLILDDIRNAWTKKNQDNLIVMQKYYFFKSTCHLNNVTGQSHAELRTDESGYLEHILRCLKRIHDIWTNNPIDIDVRQVLKILQKRVLKGYVIVFNSHNTNLWKMAEELGATCSSRADASSVTDVVAINARTKNDLLALKNKFLVCPQWIEAAIIVR
;
A
#
# COMPACT_ATOMS: atom_id res chain seq x y z
N MET A 1 -8.76 -25.39 22.80
CA MET A 1 -7.67 -24.61 23.44
C MET A 1 -7.93 -23.15 23.13
N ASN A 2 -8.10 -22.29 24.14
CA ASN A 2 -8.18 -20.85 23.92
C ASN A 2 -6.77 -20.33 23.63
N SER A 3 -6.47 -20.08 22.37
CA SER A 3 -5.21 -19.48 21.97
C SER A 3 -5.19 -18.01 22.37
N ILE A 4 -4.20 -17.61 23.17
CA ILE A 4 -3.96 -16.20 23.48
C ILE A 4 -3.42 -15.53 22.21
N ILE A 5 -4.12 -14.52 21.71
CA ILE A 5 -3.69 -13.71 20.57
C ILE A 5 -3.16 -12.38 21.10
N ILE A 6 -1.88 -12.10 20.84
CA ILE A 6 -1.29 -10.79 21.11
C ILE A 6 -1.37 -9.98 19.82
N THR A 7 -2.01 -8.82 19.89
CA THR A 7 -2.15 -7.90 18.74
C THR A 7 -1.33 -6.65 18.97
N LYS A 8 -0.46 -6.33 18.01
CA LYS A 8 0.23 -5.05 17.97
C LYS A 8 -0.48 -4.12 16.99
N LEU A 9 -0.94 -2.99 17.49
CA LEU A 9 -1.43 -1.90 16.66
C LEU A 9 -0.26 -1.16 16.03
N ARG A 10 -0.33 -0.91 14.72
CA ARG A 10 0.67 -0.12 13.99
C ARG A 10 0.73 1.29 14.59
N PRO A 11 1.92 1.87 14.82
CA PRO A 11 2.05 3.22 15.36
C PRO A 11 1.20 4.23 14.59
N PHE A 12 0.65 5.22 15.30
CA PHE A 12 -0.20 6.29 14.75
C PHE A 12 -1.62 5.86 14.29
N VAL A 13 -2.02 4.58 14.41
CA VAL A 13 -3.32 4.10 13.86
C VAL A 13 -4.55 4.83 14.40
N ARG A 14 -4.59 5.20 15.68
CA ARG A 14 -5.78 5.88 16.26
C ARG A 14 -5.94 7.29 15.70
N THR A 15 -4.86 8.05 15.60
CA THR A 15 -4.85 9.37 14.95
C THR A 15 -5.17 9.24 13.47
N PHE A 16 -4.62 8.22 12.80
CA PHE A 16 -4.94 7.92 11.41
C PHE A 16 -6.45 7.71 11.22
N LEU A 17 -7.09 6.87 12.02
CA LEU A 17 -8.54 6.60 11.92
C LEU A 17 -9.36 7.85 12.21
N LYS A 18 -9.02 8.61 13.25
CA LYS A 18 -9.70 9.86 13.60
C LYS A 18 -9.69 10.88 12.45
N GLU A 19 -8.51 11.10 11.86
CA GLU A 19 -8.34 12.08 10.78
C GLU A 19 -8.92 11.58 9.47
N ALA A 20 -8.69 10.31 9.12
CA ALA A 20 -9.26 9.72 7.91
C ALA A 20 -10.79 9.66 7.98
N GLY A 21 -11.37 9.39 9.15
CA GLY A 21 -12.82 9.34 9.36
C GLY A 21 -13.56 10.65 9.11
N GLN A 22 -12.86 11.78 9.08
CA GLN A 22 -13.45 13.07 8.71
C GLN A 22 -13.64 13.23 7.19
N MET A 23 -12.96 12.40 6.39
CA MET A 23 -12.95 12.49 4.92
C MET A 23 -13.50 11.22 4.26
N PHE A 24 -13.41 10.07 4.93
CA PHE A 24 -13.72 8.77 4.35
C PHE A 24 -14.68 7.98 5.23
N GLU A 25 -15.64 7.32 4.58
CA GLU A 25 -16.38 6.24 5.23
C GLU A 25 -15.49 4.99 5.32
N MET A 26 -15.13 4.60 6.54
CA MET A 26 -14.19 3.50 6.76
C MET A 26 -14.87 2.13 6.81
N HIS A 27 -14.23 1.15 6.17
CA HIS A 27 -14.64 -0.26 6.12
C HIS A 27 -13.45 -1.17 6.45
N ILE A 28 -13.70 -2.29 7.14
CA ILE A 28 -12.73 -3.37 7.32
C ILE A 28 -13.03 -4.47 6.31
N TYR A 29 -12.02 -4.93 5.56
CA TYR A 29 -12.09 -6.16 4.78
C TYR A 29 -10.89 -7.07 5.13
N THR A 30 -11.16 -8.16 5.86
CA THR A 30 -10.14 -9.15 6.25
C THR A 30 -10.40 -10.55 5.68
N MET A 31 -9.33 -11.34 5.51
CA MET A 31 -9.40 -12.79 5.25
C MET A 31 -9.47 -13.62 6.55
N GLY A 32 -9.55 -12.97 7.71
CA GLY A 32 -9.88 -13.62 8.99
C GLY A 32 -11.36 -13.97 9.08
N CYS A 33 -11.71 -14.83 10.04
CA CYS A 33 -13.12 -15.12 10.34
C CYS A 33 -13.82 -13.90 10.97
N ARG A 34 -15.15 -13.91 10.96
CA ARG A 34 -16.00 -12.83 11.49
C ARG A 34 -15.71 -12.55 12.96
N ALA A 35 -15.56 -13.58 13.78
CA ALA A 35 -15.26 -13.43 15.21
C ALA A 35 -13.92 -12.72 15.47
N TYR A 36 -12.89 -12.99 14.65
CA TYR A 36 -11.63 -12.27 14.70
C TYR A 36 -11.78 -10.82 14.24
N ALA A 37 -12.49 -10.60 13.12
CA ALA A 37 -12.71 -9.27 12.57
C ALA A 37 -13.44 -8.34 13.55
N MET A 38 -14.46 -8.86 14.25
CA MET A 38 -15.20 -8.11 15.27
C MET A 38 -14.31 -7.71 16.45
N GLN A 39 -13.52 -8.64 16.99
CA GLN A 39 -12.58 -8.33 18.08
C GLN A 39 -11.53 -7.28 17.68
N MET A 40 -11.00 -7.36 16.45
CA MET A 40 -10.05 -6.36 15.96
C MET A 40 -10.70 -4.99 15.73
N ALA A 41 -11.94 -4.96 15.27
CA ALA A 41 -12.70 -3.72 15.13
C ALA A 41 -12.92 -3.06 16.48
N GLU A 42 -13.31 -3.81 17.52
CA GLU A 42 -13.46 -3.28 18.89
C GLU A 42 -12.14 -2.77 19.48
N LEU A 43 -11.01 -3.44 19.19
CA LEU A 43 -9.69 -3.00 19.62
C LEU A 43 -9.26 -1.67 18.94
N LEU A 44 -9.54 -1.55 17.64
CA LEU A 44 -9.21 -0.37 16.83
C LEU A 44 -10.14 0.82 17.14
N ASP A 45 -11.42 0.55 17.32
CA ASP A 45 -12.51 1.51 17.46
C ASP A 45 -13.38 1.21 18.70
N PRO A 46 -12.86 1.43 19.93
CA PRO A 46 -13.61 1.15 21.15
C PRO A 46 -14.89 1.98 21.28
N GLY A 47 -14.88 3.20 20.72
CA GLY A 47 -16.03 4.12 20.70
C GLY A 47 -17.09 3.77 19.66
N LYS A 48 -16.82 2.80 18.77
CA LYS A 48 -17.70 2.38 17.68
C LYS A 48 -18.05 3.50 16.70
N GLU A 49 -17.12 4.43 16.49
CA GLU A 49 -17.28 5.62 15.66
C GLU A 49 -17.12 5.32 14.16
N TYR A 50 -16.34 4.30 13.82
CA TYR A 50 -15.78 4.13 12.48
C TYR A 50 -16.33 2.92 11.76
N PHE A 51 -16.36 1.75 12.40
CA PHE A 51 -16.66 0.48 11.72
C PHE A 51 -18.04 -0.09 12.04
N PHE A 52 -18.72 0.50 13.00
CA PHE A 52 -20.02 0.06 13.47
C PHE A 52 -21.09 1.04 13.01
N THR A 53 -22.31 0.53 12.78
CA THR A 53 -23.48 1.38 12.54
C THR A 53 -24.49 1.10 13.63
N SER A 54 -25.46 2.01 13.82
CA SER A 54 -26.57 1.83 14.77
C SER A 54 -27.51 0.67 14.39
N THR A 55 -27.37 0.13 13.18
CA THR A 55 -28.08 -1.06 12.71
C THR A 55 -27.18 -2.30 12.84
N SER A 56 -27.76 -3.50 12.82
CA SER A 56 -27.03 -4.78 12.90
C SER A 56 -25.97 -5.02 11.82
N ASN A 57 -25.81 -4.09 10.85
CA ASN A 57 -24.83 -4.15 9.79
C ASN A 57 -23.58 -3.33 10.16
N SER A 58 -22.52 -4.00 10.59
CA SER A 58 -21.19 -3.41 10.71
C SER A 58 -20.54 -3.25 9.32
N LYS A 59 -19.69 -2.23 9.15
CA LYS A 59 -18.86 -1.97 7.95
C LYS A 59 -17.64 -2.90 7.92
N ILE A 60 -17.89 -4.19 8.12
CA ILE A 60 -16.87 -5.23 8.31
C ILE A 60 -17.22 -6.40 7.37
N THR A 61 -16.37 -6.63 6.39
CA THR A 61 -16.36 -7.80 5.51
C THR A 61 -15.25 -8.76 5.96
N SER A 62 -15.58 -10.03 6.14
CA SER A 62 -14.70 -11.10 6.61
C SER A 62 -14.58 -12.22 5.57
N ARG A 63 -13.77 -13.23 5.87
CA ARG A 63 -13.72 -14.46 5.06
C ARG A 63 -15.03 -15.22 5.05
N ASP A 64 -15.79 -15.13 6.15
CA ASP A 64 -17.03 -15.89 6.30
C ASP A 64 -18.15 -15.33 5.40
N ASP A 65 -17.97 -14.13 4.84
CA ASP A 65 -18.86 -13.51 3.85
C ASP A 65 -18.56 -13.95 2.40
N HIS A 66 -17.55 -14.81 2.20
CA HIS A 66 -17.17 -15.31 0.86
C HIS A 66 -18.03 -16.52 0.50
N SER A 67 -18.39 -16.62 -0.78
CA SER A 67 -19.17 -17.74 -1.29
C SER A 67 -18.38 -19.05 -1.37
N SER A 68 -17.04 -18.99 -1.40
CA SER A 68 -16.20 -20.18 -1.50
C SER A 68 -14.83 -19.99 -0.83
N PRO A 69 -14.21 -21.08 -0.33
CA PRO A 69 -12.85 -21.05 0.19
C PRO A 69 -11.83 -20.56 -0.85
N GLY A 70 -10.89 -19.72 -0.43
CA GLY A 70 -9.83 -19.21 -1.31
C GLY A 70 -10.25 -18.09 -2.26
N GLN A 71 -11.50 -17.62 -2.18
CA GLN A 71 -11.97 -16.47 -2.95
C GLN A 71 -11.12 -15.21 -2.64
N LYS A 72 -10.82 -14.45 -3.70
CA LYS A 72 -10.13 -13.15 -3.59
C LYS A 72 -11.09 -12.06 -3.13
N LYS A 73 -10.55 -11.07 -2.41
CA LYS A 73 -11.27 -9.87 -2.01
C LYS A 73 -11.86 -9.14 -3.21
N CYS A 74 -13.13 -8.73 -3.11
CA CYS A 74 -13.86 -8.05 -4.16
C CYS A 74 -14.75 -6.96 -3.59
N LEU A 75 -14.72 -5.76 -4.18
CA LEU A 75 -15.56 -4.64 -3.71
C LEU A 75 -17.07 -4.90 -3.82
N ASN A 76 -17.51 -5.89 -4.60
CA ASN A 76 -18.92 -6.30 -4.65
C ASN A 76 -19.46 -6.80 -3.29
N LEU A 77 -18.58 -7.22 -2.37
CA LEU A 77 -18.96 -7.65 -1.02
C LEU A 77 -18.93 -6.50 0.00
N VAL A 78 -18.48 -5.30 -0.42
CA VAL A 78 -18.46 -4.09 0.41
C VAL A 78 -19.73 -3.28 0.09
N ARG A 79 -20.61 -3.17 1.07
CA ARG A 79 -21.93 -2.52 0.90
C ARG A 79 -21.78 -1.01 0.81
N GLY A 80 -22.63 -0.36 0.01
CA GLY A 80 -22.72 1.11 -0.07
C GLY A 80 -21.60 1.78 -0.86
N CYS A 81 -20.74 1.00 -1.52
CA CYS A 81 -19.56 1.52 -2.22
C CYS A 81 -19.68 1.34 -3.73
N GLN A 82 -19.24 2.35 -4.49
CA GLN A 82 -19.06 2.25 -5.95
C GLN A 82 -17.57 2.19 -6.25
N ASN A 83 -17.14 1.36 -7.20
CA ASN A 83 -15.70 1.24 -7.47
C ASN A 83 -15.02 2.57 -7.86
N SER A 84 -15.77 3.57 -8.35
CA SER A 84 -15.25 4.89 -8.71
C SER A 84 -14.93 5.78 -7.51
N ASN A 85 -15.41 5.47 -6.31
CA ASN A 85 -15.23 6.31 -5.11
C ASN A 85 -14.56 5.57 -3.93
N VAL A 86 -13.91 4.42 -4.20
CA VAL A 86 -13.26 3.60 -3.17
C VAL A 86 -11.74 3.59 -3.34
N LEU A 87 -11.03 3.82 -2.23
CA LEU A 87 -9.61 3.51 -2.10
C LEU A 87 -9.45 2.28 -1.19
N ILE A 88 -8.52 1.41 -1.56
CA ILE A 88 -8.19 0.20 -0.80
C ILE A 88 -6.78 0.36 -0.23
N LEU A 89 -6.63 0.17 1.08
CA LEU A 89 -5.34 0.06 1.74
C LEU A 89 -5.11 -1.41 2.12
N ASP A 90 -4.19 -2.08 1.44
CA ASP A 90 -3.89 -3.50 1.68
C ASP A 90 -2.44 -3.79 1.36
N ASP A 91 -1.80 -4.66 2.14
CA ASP A 91 -0.41 -5.06 1.97
C ASP A 91 -0.21 -6.18 0.94
N ILE A 92 -1.30 -6.78 0.43
CA ILE A 92 -1.26 -7.92 -0.50
C ILE A 92 -2.09 -7.62 -1.76
N ARG A 93 -1.43 -7.10 -2.81
CA ARG A 93 -2.05 -6.86 -4.13
C ARG A 93 -2.82 -8.06 -4.68
N ASN A 94 -2.24 -9.25 -4.55
CA ASN A 94 -2.81 -10.47 -5.12
C ASN A 94 -4.01 -11.03 -4.33
N ALA A 95 -4.29 -10.49 -3.14
CA ALA A 95 -5.49 -10.82 -2.38
C ALA A 95 -6.76 -10.27 -3.03
N TRP A 96 -6.64 -9.24 -3.88
CA TRP A 96 -7.76 -8.60 -4.57
C TRP A 96 -7.95 -9.10 -6.00
N THR A 97 -9.20 -9.07 -6.48
CA THR A 97 -9.50 -9.35 -7.89
C THR A 97 -8.77 -8.38 -8.81
N LYS A 98 -8.43 -8.82 -10.04
CA LYS A 98 -7.72 -7.98 -11.02
C LYS A 98 -8.47 -6.67 -11.30
N LYS A 99 -9.81 -6.69 -11.27
CA LYS A 99 -10.68 -5.51 -11.46
C LYS A 99 -10.50 -4.45 -10.35
N ASN A 100 -10.21 -4.86 -9.12
CA ASN A 100 -10.09 -3.96 -7.97
C ASN A 100 -8.66 -3.53 -7.67
N GLN A 101 -7.65 -4.06 -8.37
CA GLN A 101 -6.26 -3.67 -8.15
C GLN A 101 -5.96 -2.20 -8.52
N ASP A 102 -6.79 -1.58 -9.35
CA ASP A 102 -6.70 -0.15 -9.69
C ASP A 102 -7.17 0.77 -8.54
N ASN A 103 -7.92 0.24 -7.58
CA ASN A 103 -8.33 0.96 -6.37
C ASN A 103 -7.28 0.88 -5.25
N LEU A 104 -6.22 0.08 -5.44
CA LEU A 104 -5.32 -0.33 -4.38
C LEU A 104 -4.13 0.62 -4.22
N ILE A 105 -3.98 1.15 -3.01
CA ILE A 105 -2.74 1.69 -2.48
C ILE A 105 -2.08 0.55 -1.71
N VAL A 106 -1.00 -0.01 -2.28
CA VAL A 106 -0.29 -1.13 -1.67
C VAL A 106 0.47 -0.63 -0.44
N MET A 107 0.13 -1.18 0.71
CA MET A 107 0.73 -0.83 1.99
C MET A 107 1.98 -1.67 2.25
N GLN A 108 2.95 -1.12 2.96
CA GLN A 108 4.08 -1.87 3.47
C GLN A 108 3.57 -2.82 4.56
N LYS A 109 3.96 -4.09 4.44
CA LYS A 109 3.72 -5.11 5.47
C LYS A 109 4.31 -4.67 6.80
N TYR A 110 3.51 -4.80 7.87
CA TYR A 110 3.93 -4.44 9.21
C TYR A 110 4.59 -5.62 9.92
N TYR A 111 5.91 -5.55 10.11
CA TYR A 111 6.72 -6.62 10.67
C TYR A 111 7.13 -6.36 12.13
N PHE A 112 6.15 -6.38 13.05
CA PHE A 112 6.46 -6.17 14.46
C PHE A 112 7.03 -7.42 15.15
N PHE A 113 6.34 -8.56 14.98
CA PHE A 113 6.71 -9.82 15.62
C PHE A 113 7.65 -10.64 14.74
N LYS A 114 8.59 -11.35 15.38
CA LYS A 114 9.51 -12.28 14.70
C LYS A 114 8.78 -13.39 13.94
N SER A 115 7.65 -13.87 14.46
CA SER A 115 6.79 -14.84 13.75
C SER A 115 6.29 -14.31 12.40
N THR A 116 5.89 -13.04 12.32
CA THR A 116 5.46 -12.41 11.07
C THR A 116 6.62 -12.27 10.08
N CYS A 117 7.83 -11.97 10.56
CA CYS A 117 9.03 -11.96 9.71
C CYS A 117 9.30 -13.34 9.09
N HIS A 118 9.27 -14.41 9.90
CA HIS A 118 9.50 -15.78 9.44
C HIS A 118 8.47 -16.23 8.39
N LEU A 119 7.18 -15.96 8.62
CA LEU A 119 6.11 -16.30 7.67
C LEU A 119 6.26 -15.61 6.31
N ASN A 120 7.03 -14.52 6.25
CA ASN A 120 7.26 -13.74 5.02
C ASN A 120 8.72 -13.83 4.52
N ASN A 121 9.51 -14.80 5.01
CA ASN A 121 10.92 -14.98 4.66
C ASN A 121 11.78 -13.71 4.83
N VAL A 122 11.43 -12.85 5.79
CA VAL A 122 12.21 -11.66 6.12
C VAL A 122 13.34 -12.07 7.06
N THR A 123 14.58 -11.84 6.65
CA THR A 123 15.78 -12.09 7.45
C THR A 123 16.10 -10.89 8.33
N GLY A 124 16.65 -11.13 9.53
CA GLY A 124 17.03 -10.09 10.48
C GLY A 124 16.20 -10.09 11.78
N GLN A 125 16.39 -9.04 12.58
CA GLN A 125 15.66 -8.84 13.84
C GLN A 125 14.35 -8.10 13.58
N SER A 126 13.29 -8.54 14.24
CA SER A 126 11.98 -7.89 14.25
C SER A 126 11.99 -6.63 15.14
N HIS A 127 11.02 -5.74 14.97
CA HIS A 127 10.87 -4.56 15.82
C HIS A 127 10.74 -4.92 17.31
N ALA A 128 10.04 -6.02 17.63
CA ALA A 128 9.93 -6.52 18.98
C ALA A 128 11.30 -6.91 19.58
N GLU A 129 12.17 -7.60 18.81
CA GLU A 129 13.52 -7.97 19.25
C GLU A 129 14.43 -6.73 19.40
N LEU A 130 14.27 -5.75 18.52
CA LEU A 130 15.02 -4.49 18.55
C LEU A 130 14.50 -3.50 19.60
N ARG A 131 13.35 -3.77 20.22
CA ARG A 131 12.63 -2.82 21.10
C ARG A 131 12.37 -1.47 20.42
N THR A 132 12.08 -1.50 19.12
CA THR A 132 11.72 -0.35 18.31
C THR A 132 10.34 -0.54 17.68
N ASP A 133 9.92 0.39 16.84
CA ASP A 133 8.72 0.28 16.02
C ASP A 133 8.88 1.11 14.74
N GLU A 134 7.92 1.01 13.82
CA GLU A 134 7.86 1.92 12.68
C GLU A 134 7.59 3.36 13.10
N SER A 135 8.13 4.32 12.35
CA SER A 135 7.91 5.76 12.57
C SER A 135 7.44 6.44 11.29
N GLY A 136 6.41 7.28 11.39
CA GLY A 136 5.95 8.15 10.30
C GLY A 136 5.22 7.47 9.12
N TYR A 137 5.13 6.13 9.08
CA TYR A 137 4.53 5.41 7.95
C TYR A 137 3.05 5.76 7.74
N LEU A 138 2.19 5.51 8.75
CA LEU A 138 0.76 5.82 8.64
C LEU A 138 0.49 7.33 8.52
N GLU A 139 1.33 8.16 9.12
CA GLU A 139 1.25 9.62 8.97
C GLU A 139 1.50 10.05 7.51
N HIS A 140 2.47 9.45 6.84
CA HIS A 140 2.69 9.68 5.42
C HIS A 140 1.49 9.23 4.57
N ILE A 141 0.95 8.02 4.84
CA ILE A 141 -0.23 7.53 4.12
C ILE A 141 -1.42 8.47 4.32
N LEU A 142 -1.63 8.99 5.54
CA LEU A 142 -2.68 9.97 5.82
C LEU A 142 -2.52 11.25 4.99
N ARG A 143 -1.29 11.78 4.86
CA ARG A 143 -1.01 12.95 4.01
C ARG A 143 -1.36 12.68 2.54
N CYS A 144 -1.04 11.50 2.04
CA CYS A 144 -1.41 11.09 0.68
C CYS A 144 -2.94 11.00 0.51
N LEU A 145 -3.65 10.43 1.48
CA LEU A 145 -5.12 10.36 1.46
C LEU A 145 -5.77 11.74 1.51
N LYS A 146 -5.28 12.65 2.35
CA LYS A 146 -5.71 14.06 2.39
C LYS A 146 -5.59 14.70 1.01
N ARG A 147 -4.44 14.57 0.37
CA ARG A 147 -4.20 15.10 -0.98
C ARG A 147 -5.11 14.49 -2.04
N ILE A 148 -5.34 13.17 -2.00
CA ILE A 148 -6.27 12.50 -2.93
C ILE A 148 -7.68 13.04 -2.72
N HIS A 149 -8.15 13.10 -1.48
CA HIS A 149 -9.46 13.62 -1.12
C HIS A 149 -9.62 15.09 -1.57
N ASP A 150 -8.64 15.96 -1.31
CA ASP A 150 -8.69 17.36 -1.72
C ASP A 150 -8.81 17.51 -3.24
N ILE A 151 -8.07 16.72 -4.03
CA ILE A 151 -8.16 16.76 -5.49
C ILE A 151 -9.51 16.21 -5.97
N TRP A 152 -10.01 15.15 -5.34
CA TRP A 152 -11.26 14.50 -5.72
C TRP A 152 -12.47 15.38 -5.40
N THR A 153 -12.54 15.92 -4.18
CA THR A 153 -13.66 16.73 -3.69
C THR A 153 -13.72 18.13 -4.31
N ASN A 154 -12.58 18.73 -4.63
CA ASN A 154 -12.55 20.05 -5.30
C ASN A 154 -12.60 19.93 -6.84
N ASN A 155 -12.81 18.73 -7.39
CA ASN A 155 -12.95 18.57 -8.83
C ASN A 155 -14.36 19.00 -9.28
N PRO A 156 -14.51 19.91 -10.26
CA PRO A 156 -15.82 20.31 -10.75
C PRO A 156 -16.54 19.20 -11.53
N ILE A 157 -15.83 18.11 -11.88
CA ILE A 157 -16.35 16.95 -12.59
C ILE A 157 -16.28 15.75 -11.63
N ASP A 158 -17.33 14.93 -11.58
CA ASP A 158 -17.33 13.65 -10.85
C ASP A 158 -16.27 12.72 -11.47
N ILE A 159 -15.06 12.81 -10.91
CA ILE A 159 -13.90 12.09 -11.39
C ILE A 159 -13.76 10.79 -10.63
N ASP A 160 -13.47 9.72 -11.35
CA ASP A 160 -13.13 8.45 -10.72
C ASP A 160 -11.86 8.58 -9.85
N VAL A 161 -11.93 8.20 -8.57
CA VAL A 161 -10.81 8.30 -7.63
C VAL A 161 -9.56 7.56 -8.11
N ARG A 162 -9.74 6.50 -8.92
CA ARG A 162 -8.64 5.74 -9.53
C ARG A 162 -7.84 6.59 -10.53
N GLN A 163 -8.50 7.55 -11.20
CA GLN A 163 -7.81 8.50 -12.07
C GLN A 163 -6.98 9.49 -11.25
N VAL A 164 -7.53 10.00 -10.14
CA VAL A 164 -6.79 10.86 -9.20
C VAL A 164 -5.56 10.15 -8.66
N LEU A 165 -5.72 8.90 -8.23
CA LEU A 165 -4.62 8.06 -7.77
C LEU A 165 -3.53 7.90 -8.85
N LYS A 166 -3.91 7.56 -10.09
CA LYS A 166 -2.98 7.43 -11.22
C LYS A 166 -2.24 8.74 -11.52
N ILE A 167 -2.91 9.89 -11.43
CA ILE A 167 -2.28 11.21 -11.63
C ILE A 167 -1.21 11.47 -10.56
N LEU A 168 -1.50 11.14 -9.30
CA LEU A 168 -0.54 11.33 -8.21
C LEU A 168 0.62 10.34 -8.29
N GLN A 169 0.34 9.07 -8.58
CA GLN A 169 1.37 8.05 -8.77
C GLN A 169 2.36 8.45 -9.86
N LYS A 170 1.88 8.94 -11.01
CA LYS A 170 2.73 9.43 -12.10
C LYS A 170 3.65 10.60 -11.75
N ARG A 171 3.46 11.25 -10.60
CA ARG A 171 4.32 12.35 -10.13
C ARG A 171 5.48 11.88 -9.27
N VAL A 172 5.39 10.67 -8.71
CA VAL A 172 6.35 10.13 -7.74
C VAL A 172 7.76 10.03 -8.33
N LEU A 173 7.86 9.48 -9.54
CA LEU A 173 9.11 9.28 -10.29
C LEU A 173 9.16 10.11 -11.57
N LYS A 174 8.34 11.16 -11.69
CA LYS A 174 8.36 12.03 -12.86
C LYS A 174 9.75 12.66 -13.04
N GLY A 175 10.32 12.48 -14.23
CA GLY A 175 11.66 12.99 -14.57
C GLY A 175 12.81 12.04 -14.21
N TYR A 176 12.53 10.94 -13.51
CA TYR A 176 13.53 9.89 -13.28
C TYR A 176 13.70 9.02 -14.52
N VAL A 177 14.96 8.70 -14.86
CA VAL A 177 15.27 7.70 -15.87
C VAL A 177 15.83 6.46 -15.17
N ILE A 178 15.08 5.36 -15.23
CA ILE A 178 15.45 4.11 -14.57
C ILE A 178 15.97 3.13 -15.61
N VAL A 179 17.20 2.65 -15.40
CA VAL A 179 17.83 1.70 -16.32
C VAL A 179 17.74 0.31 -15.72
N PHE A 180 17.04 -0.58 -16.43
CA PHE A 180 16.91 -1.98 -16.04
C PHE A 180 17.91 -2.84 -16.82
N ASN A 181 18.83 -3.48 -16.10
CA ASN A 181 19.81 -4.41 -16.69
C ASN A 181 19.22 -5.84 -16.88
N SER A 182 18.00 -6.07 -16.41
CA SER A 182 17.31 -7.36 -16.52
C SER A 182 15.87 -7.18 -16.99
N HIS A 183 15.31 -8.22 -17.63
CA HIS A 183 13.93 -8.25 -18.09
C HIS A 183 12.90 -8.43 -16.95
N ASN A 184 13.06 -7.72 -15.83
CA ASN A 184 12.03 -7.68 -14.80
C ASN A 184 10.89 -6.76 -15.24
N THR A 185 9.99 -7.32 -16.06
CA THR A 185 8.84 -6.63 -16.65
C THR A 185 7.91 -6.01 -15.60
N ASN A 186 7.82 -6.59 -14.41
CA ASN A 186 6.96 -6.10 -13.34
C ASN A 186 7.50 -4.79 -12.73
N LEU A 187 8.79 -4.75 -12.39
CA LEU A 187 9.41 -3.52 -11.84
C LEU A 187 9.49 -2.41 -12.88
N TRP A 188 9.74 -2.77 -14.13
CA TRP A 188 9.70 -1.82 -15.25
C TRP A 188 8.33 -1.13 -15.33
N LYS A 189 7.27 -1.93 -15.39
CA LYS A 189 5.90 -1.43 -15.45
C LYS A 189 5.55 -0.58 -14.24
N MET A 190 5.96 -1.01 -13.05
CA MET A 190 5.73 -0.26 -11.81
C MET A 190 6.42 1.11 -11.83
N ALA A 191 7.67 1.19 -12.32
CA ALA A 191 8.38 2.45 -12.46
C ALA A 191 7.68 3.42 -13.45
N GLU A 192 7.21 2.90 -14.58
CA GLU A 192 6.45 3.71 -15.57
C GLU A 192 5.10 4.18 -15.01
N GLU A 193 4.40 3.34 -14.26
CA GLU A 193 3.15 3.71 -13.55
C GLU A 193 3.39 4.86 -12.56
N LEU A 194 4.60 4.93 -11.99
CA LEU A 194 5.04 6.02 -11.11
C LEU A 194 5.61 7.24 -11.86
N GLY A 195 5.63 7.21 -13.20
CA GLY A 195 6.03 8.33 -14.06
C GLY A 195 7.51 8.37 -14.42
N ALA A 196 8.28 7.33 -14.11
CA ALA A 196 9.65 7.20 -14.59
C ALA A 196 9.70 6.92 -16.09
N THR A 197 10.78 7.31 -16.74
CA THR A 197 11.16 6.81 -18.07
C THR A 197 12.08 5.61 -17.90
N CYS A 198 11.66 4.45 -18.39
CA CYS A 198 12.48 3.24 -18.27
C CYS A 198 13.29 3.01 -19.56
N SER A 199 14.56 2.61 -19.42
CA SER A 199 15.44 2.32 -20.56
C SER A 199 16.25 1.04 -20.35
N SER A 200 16.56 0.34 -21.45
CA SER A 200 17.48 -0.80 -21.49
C SER A 200 18.92 -0.40 -21.80
N ARG A 201 19.16 0.87 -22.16
CA ARG A 201 20.48 1.43 -22.47
C ARG A 201 20.71 2.69 -21.64
N ALA A 202 21.85 2.74 -20.96
CA ALA A 202 22.32 3.96 -20.31
C ALA A 202 22.92 4.89 -21.38
N ASP A 203 22.09 5.63 -22.12
CA ASP A 203 22.60 6.76 -22.89
C ASP A 203 22.90 7.90 -21.90
N ALA A 204 24.14 8.37 -21.93
CA ALA A 204 24.71 9.24 -20.91
C ALA A 204 24.44 10.74 -21.16
N SER A 205 23.82 11.11 -22.28
CA SER A 205 23.78 12.49 -22.75
C SER A 205 22.56 13.31 -22.32
N SER A 206 21.49 12.69 -21.81
CA SER A 206 20.23 13.38 -21.46
C SER A 206 19.71 13.12 -20.04
N VAL A 207 20.45 12.39 -19.20
CA VAL A 207 19.95 11.91 -17.92
C VAL A 207 20.50 12.71 -16.74
N THR A 208 19.62 13.37 -15.97
CA THR A 208 20.00 14.08 -14.74
C THR A 208 20.20 13.16 -13.54
N ASP A 209 19.49 12.02 -13.47
CA ASP A 209 19.60 11.03 -12.38
C ASP A 209 19.37 9.62 -12.93
N VAL A 210 20.40 8.77 -13.01
CA VAL A 210 20.24 7.35 -13.37
C VAL A 210 20.11 6.53 -12.12
N VAL A 211 19.06 5.73 -12.06
CA VAL A 211 18.89 4.69 -11.07
C VAL A 211 19.09 3.34 -11.76
N ALA A 212 20.24 2.71 -11.56
CA ALA A 212 20.52 1.38 -12.08
C ALA A 212 20.09 0.32 -11.05
N ILE A 213 19.39 -0.71 -11.50
CA ILE A 213 18.96 -1.83 -10.65
C ILE A 213 19.80 -3.04 -11.05
N ASN A 214 20.67 -3.48 -10.12
CA ASN A 214 21.64 -4.57 -10.29
C ASN A 214 22.79 -4.30 -11.28
N ALA A 215 23.63 -3.29 -11.02
CA ALA A 215 24.95 -3.21 -11.64
C ALA A 215 25.82 -4.37 -11.14
N ARG A 216 26.02 -5.40 -11.96
CA ARG A 216 26.87 -6.56 -11.61
C ARG A 216 28.13 -6.65 -12.48
N THR A 217 28.23 -5.85 -13.54
CA THR A 217 29.38 -5.88 -14.44
C THR A 217 30.26 -4.64 -14.29
N LYS A 218 31.56 -4.77 -14.61
CA LYS A 218 32.52 -3.65 -14.62
C LYS A 218 32.06 -2.50 -15.53
N ASN A 219 31.32 -2.80 -16.60
CA ASN A 219 30.77 -1.80 -17.51
C ASN A 219 29.59 -1.03 -16.88
N ASP A 220 28.77 -1.68 -16.05
CA ASP A 220 27.70 -1.00 -15.30
C ASP A 220 28.26 0.03 -14.32
N LEU A 221 29.40 -0.28 -13.67
CA LEU A 221 30.08 0.61 -12.72
C LEU A 221 30.76 1.81 -13.38
N LEU A 222 31.25 1.65 -14.61
CA LEU A 222 31.86 2.73 -15.40
C LEU A 222 30.83 3.75 -15.90
N ALA A 223 29.60 3.31 -16.19
CA ALA A 223 28.49 4.18 -16.59
C ALA A 223 27.88 5.00 -15.43
N LEU A 224 28.32 4.75 -14.19
CA LEU A 224 27.77 5.25 -12.93
C LEU A 224 28.53 6.43 -12.28
N LYS A 225 29.53 7.04 -12.96
CA LYS A 225 30.11 8.30 -12.45
C LYS A 225 28.96 9.33 -12.27
N ASN A 226 28.64 9.66 -11.01
CA ASN A 226 27.55 10.53 -10.54
C ASN A 226 26.11 9.96 -10.56
N LYS A 227 25.89 8.65 -10.42
CA LYS A 227 24.54 8.04 -10.51
C LYS A 227 24.24 7.10 -9.33
N PHE A 228 22.97 7.02 -8.89
CA PHE A 228 22.55 6.24 -7.72
C PHE A 228 22.22 4.78 -8.09
N LEU A 229 22.84 3.81 -7.42
CA LEU A 229 22.42 2.41 -7.51
C LEU A 229 21.35 2.15 -6.44
N VAL A 230 20.16 1.71 -6.83
CA VAL A 230 19.11 1.38 -5.86
C VAL A 230 18.66 -0.08 -5.99
N CYS A 231 18.22 -0.64 -4.89
CA CYS A 231 17.60 -1.96 -4.87
C CYS A 231 16.17 -1.91 -5.43
N PRO A 232 15.63 -3.00 -6.00
CA PRO A 232 14.24 -3.09 -6.44
C PRO A 232 13.20 -2.57 -5.43
N GLN A 233 13.48 -2.81 -4.14
CA GLN A 233 12.64 -2.38 -3.02
C GLN A 233 12.52 -0.86 -2.91
N TRP A 234 13.43 -0.10 -3.54
CA TRP A 234 13.34 1.35 -3.62
C TRP A 234 12.18 1.82 -4.51
N ILE A 235 11.91 1.17 -5.65
CA ILE A 235 10.74 1.50 -6.48
C ILE A 235 9.46 1.12 -5.72
N GLU A 236 9.48 -0.02 -5.03
CA GLU A 236 8.37 -0.46 -4.20
C GLU A 236 8.09 0.52 -3.04
N ALA A 237 9.15 1.07 -2.44
CA ALA A 237 9.07 2.10 -1.41
C ALA A 237 8.76 3.49 -1.98
N ALA A 238 9.08 3.79 -3.24
CA ALA A 238 8.86 5.10 -3.85
C ALA A 238 7.39 5.51 -3.83
N ILE A 239 6.46 4.55 -3.91
CA ILE A 239 5.01 4.75 -3.71
C ILE A 239 4.70 5.51 -2.42
N ILE A 240 5.56 5.39 -1.41
CA ILE A 240 5.38 5.84 -0.03
C ILE A 240 6.37 6.96 0.35
N VAL A 241 7.35 7.31 -0.48
CA VAL A 241 8.48 8.16 -0.02
C VAL A 241 8.40 9.61 -0.55
N ARG A 242 7.55 9.95 -1.54
CA ARG A 242 7.53 11.29 -2.14
C ARG A 242 6.15 11.84 -2.52
#